data_AF-A0A817REH9-F1
#
_entry.id   AF-A0A817REH9-F1
#
_cell.length_a   1.000
_cell.length_b   1.000
_cell.length_c   1.000
_cell.angle_alpha   90.00
_cell.angle_beta   90.00
_cell.angle_gamma   90.00
#
_symmetry.space_group_name_H-M   'P 1'
#
loop_
_entity.id
_entity.type
_entity.pdbx_description
1 polymer ?
#
loop_
_entity_poly.entity_id
_entity_poly.type
_entity_poly.pdbx_seq_one_letter_code
_entity_poly.pdbx_strand_id
1 'polypeptide(L)'
;MKKKDFEFIFNWIAIGLQKIHKDLLKPTGLICDAADSILNGFKNVFGSSFNQIMCWAHMKRNVENRICHINDKDIVKEIMEDIEMLQLCNATVIFKLASAVFIKKWKMSNKQNNLS
;
A
#
# COMPACT_ATOMS: atom_id res chain seq x y z
N MET A 1 18.35 1.98 -2.74
CA MET A 1 18.63 3.43 -2.57
C MET A 1 18.71 3.75 -1.09
N LYS A 2 19.61 4.65 -0.71
CA LYS A 2 19.74 5.13 0.67
C LYS A 2 18.79 6.31 0.90
N LYS A 3 18.48 6.63 2.17
CA LYS A 3 17.66 7.79 2.56
C LYS A 3 18.07 9.09 1.84
N LYS A 4 19.38 9.36 1.77
CA LYS A 4 19.93 10.58 1.15
C LYS A 4 19.57 10.71 -0.34
N ASP A 5 19.43 9.60 -1.05
CA ASP A 5 19.09 9.60 -2.47
C ASP A 5 17.64 10.06 -2.67
N PHE A 6 16.72 9.59 -1.83
CA PHE A 6 15.31 10.00 -1.88
C PHE A 6 15.13 11.45 -1.48
N GLU A 7 15.79 11.90 -0.41
CA GLU A 7 15.77 13.30 0.01
C GLU A 7 16.28 14.23 -1.09
N PHE A 8 17.37 13.86 -1.76
CA PHE A 8 17.90 14.61 -2.91
C PHE A 8 16.85 14.72 -4.03
N ILE A 9 16.24 13.61 -4.43
CA ILE A 9 15.21 13.59 -5.49
C ILE A 9 14.01 14.49 -5.12
N PHE A 10 13.49 14.34 -3.89
CA PHE A 10 12.35 15.13 -3.43
C PHE A 10 12.66 16.63 -3.37
N ASN A 11 13.86 17.01 -2.94
CA ASN A 11 14.29 18.41 -2.96
C ASN A 11 14.31 18.98 -4.38
N TRP A 12 14.82 18.23 -5.36
CA TRP A 12 14.84 18.68 -6.75
C TRP A 12 13.45 18.81 -7.36
N ILE A 13 12.53 17.91 -7.02
CA ILE A 13 11.11 18.03 -7.41
C ILE A 13 10.52 19.32 -6.82
N ALA A 14 10.73 19.58 -5.53
CA ALA A 14 10.24 20.79 -4.86
C ALA A 14 10.78 22.07 -5.53
N ILE A 15 12.09 22.13 -5.76
CA ILE A 15 12.75 23.28 -6.43
C ILE A 15 12.24 23.47 -7.86
N GLY A 16 12.13 22.38 -8.63
CA GLY A 16 11.66 22.42 -10.01
C GLY A 16 10.25 22.97 -10.11
N LEU A 17 9.33 22.45 -9.30
CA LEU A 17 7.94 22.89 -9.28
C LEU A 17 7.79 24.33 -8.78
N GLN A 18 8.56 24.73 -7.77
CA GLN A 18 8.56 26.12 -7.31
C GLN A 18 9.02 27.08 -8.41
N LYS A 19 10.02 26.71 -9.22
CA LYS A 19 10.48 27.55 -10.34
C LYS A 19 9.42 27.68 -11.43
N ILE A 20 8.68 26.62 -11.72
CA ILE A 20 7.68 26.60 -12.80
C ILE A 20 6.38 27.29 -12.37
N HIS A 21 5.87 26.96 -11.18
CA HIS A 21 4.54 27.38 -10.72
C HIS A 21 4.58 28.57 -9.76
N LYS A 22 5.76 29.00 -9.30
CA LYS A 22 5.98 30.02 -8.26
C LYS A 22 5.37 29.71 -6.89
N ASP A 23 4.76 28.54 -6.75
CA ASP A 23 4.16 28.04 -5.52
C ASP A 23 5.01 26.95 -4.87
N LEU A 24 4.97 26.90 -3.54
CA LEU A 24 5.60 25.83 -2.78
C LEU A 24 4.73 24.57 -2.85
N LEU A 25 5.31 23.46 -3.33
CA LEU A 25 4.66 22.16 -3.31
C LEU A 25 4.38 21.74 -1.85
N LYS A 26 3.10 21.50 -1.53
CA LYS A 26 2.64 21.00 -0.23
C LYS A 26 1.84 19.71 -0.44
N PRO A 27 2.50 18.56 -0.57
CA PRO A 27 1.81 17.30 -0.80
C PRO A 27 0.94 16.93 0.41
N THR A 28 -0.28 16.47 0.15
CA THR A 28 -1.20 15.99 1.20
C THR A 28 -1.06 14.48 1.44
N GLY A 29 -0.35 13.76 0.58
CA GLY A 29 -0.12 12.34 0.70
C GLY A 29 1.12 11.85 -0.05
N LEU A 30 1.63 10.70 0.40
CA LEU A 30 2.74 9.98 -0.19
C LEU A 30 2.29 8.54 -0.45
N ILE A 31 2.22 8.16 -1.72
CA ILE A 31 1.99 6.76 -2.12
C ILE A 31 3.35 6.10 -2.35
N CYS A 32 3.69 5.10 -1.53
CA CYS A 32 4.96 4.38 -1.64
C CYS A 32 4.82 2.93 -1.16
N ASP A 33 5.86 2.12 -1.36
CA ASP A 33 5.96 0.74 -0.84
C ASP A 33 6.21 0.67 0.68
N ALA A 34 6.08 1.81 1.37
CA ALA A 34 6.37 2.00 2.79
C ALA A 34 7.83 1.74 3.21
N ALA A 35 8.80 1.80 2.29
CA ALA A 35 10.20 1.76 2.66
C ALA A 35 10.60 2.97 3.52
N ASP A 36 11.24 2.73 4.67
CA ASP A 36 11.65 3.77 5.62
C ASP A 36 12.54 4.84 4.99
N SER A 37 13.40 4.45 4.04
CA SER A 37 14.27 5.39 3.32
C SER A 37 13.47 6.41 2.50
N ILE A 38 12.35 5.99 1.91
CA ILE A 38 11.45 6.86 1.15
C ILE A 38 10.71 7.78 2.10
N LEU A 39 10.10 7.19 3.14
CA LEU A 39 9.31 7.93 4.12
C LEU A 39 10.13 9.02 4.80
N ASN A 40 11.36 8.69 5.23
CA ASN A 40 12.24 9.63 5.89
C ASN A 40 12.79 10.69 4.94
N GLY A 41 13.12 10.31 3.69
CA GLY A 41 13.52 11.29 2.68
C GLY A 41 12.41 12.29 2.39
N PHE A 42 11.16 11.81 2.27
CA PHE A 42 10.00 12.66 2.03
C PHE A 42 9.72 13.60 3.22
N LYS A 43 9.72 13.05 4.44
CA LYS A 43 9.54 13.81 5.69
C LYS A 43 10.53 14.95 5.83
N ASN A 44 11.78 14.69 5.47
CA ASN A 44 12.85 15.70 5.54
C ASN A 44 12.61 16.90 4.61
N VAL A 45 11.93 16.69 3.47
CA VAL A 45 11.70 17.74 2.46
C VAL A 45 10.35 18.43 2.65
N PHE A 46 9.28 17.65 2.84
CA PHE A 46 7.91 18.16 2.83
C PHE A 46 7.27 18.22 4.24
N GLY A 47 8.02 17.87 5.29
CA GLY A 47 7.52 17.79 6.65
C GLY A 47 6.71 16.51 6.93
N SER A 48 6.07 16.45 8.09
CA SER A 48 5.35 15.25 8.55
C SER A 48 3.83 15.31 8.38
N SER A 49 3.30 16.42 7.85
CA SER A 49 1.85 16.64 7.69
C SER A 49 1.34 16.08 6.37
N PHE A 50 1.37 14.76 6.21
CA PHE A 50 0.87 14.07 5.02
C PHE A 50 0.31 12.69 5.38
N ASN A 51 -0.54 12.16 4.50
CA ASN A 51 -1.03 10.78 4.60
C ASN A 51 -0.05 9.82 3.90
N GLN A 52 0.57 8.92 4.65
CA GLN A 52 1.32 7.80 4.06
C GLN A 52 0.34 6.72 3.58
N ILE A 53 0.40 6.39 2.30
CA ILE A 53 -0.48 5.42 1.65
C ILE A 53 0.38 4.31 1.06
N MET A 54 0.01 3.06 1.35
CA MET A 54 0.64 1.89 0.73
C MET A 54 0.29 1.85 -0.76
N CYS A 55 1.29 1.73 -1.61
CA CYS A 55 1.11 1.58 -3.05
C CYS A 55 0.40 0.26 -3.35
N TRP A 56 -0.77 0.33 -3.98
CA TRP A 56 -1.58 -0.84 -4.35
C TRP A 56 -0.79 -1.86 -5.17
N ALA A 57 -0.05 -1.43 -6.19
CA ALA A 57 0.71 -2.34 -7.05
C ALA A 57 1.79 -3.12 -6.27
N HIS A 58 2.47 -2.47 -5.33
CA HIS A 58 3.44 -3.13 -4.45
C HIS A 58 2.76 -4.07 -3.46
N MET A 59 1.63 -3.66 -2.87
CA MET A 59 0.85 -4.50 -1.98
C MET A 59 0.37 -5.78 -2.71
N LYS A 60 -0.28 -5.62 -3.87
CA LYS A 60 -0.77 -6.71 -4.72
C LYS A 60 0.36 -7.69 -5.07
N ARG A 61 1.47 -7.19 -5.60
CA ARG A 61 2.65 -8.02 -5.92
C ARG A 61 3.18 -8.79 -4.70
N ASN A 62 3.24 -8.14 -3.54
CA ASN A 62 3.70 -8.79 -2.31
C ASN A 62 2.74 -9.90 -1.84
N VAL A 63 1.43 -9.72 -2.04
CA VAL A 63 0.44 -10.77 -1.75
C VAL A 63 0.58 -11.92 -2.75
N GLU A 64 0.63 -11.63 -4.06
CA GLU A 64 0.80 -12.62 -5.12
C GLU A 64 2.04 -13.50 -4.88
N ASN A 65 3.16 -12.88 -4.52
CA ASN A 65 4.40 -13.58 -4.18
C ASN A 65 4.30 -14.48 -2.95
N ARG A 66 3.33 -14.26 -2.05
CA ARG A 66 3.11 -15.10 -0.87
C ARG A 66 2.14 -16.23 -1.15
N ILE A 67 1.03 -15.93 -1.82
CA ILE A 67 -0.02 -16.91 -2.09
C ILE A 67 0.33 -17.85 -3.24
N CYS A 68 1.35 -17.54 -4.06
CA CYS A 68 1.80 -18.41 -5.15
C CYS A 68 2.22 -19.82 -4.65
N HIS A 69 2.59 -19.94 -3.37
CA HIS A 69 2.93 -21.18 -2.70
C HIS A 69 1.71 -22.07 -2.35
N ILE A 70 0.48 -21.57 -2.51
CA ILE A 70 -0.73 -22.37 -2.35
C ILE A 70 -0.94 -23.20 -3.62
N ASN A 71 -1.12 -24.51 -3.44
CA ASN A 71 -1.27 -25.47 -4.55
C ASN A 71 -2.60 -25.29 -5.28
N ASP A 72 -3.69 -25.08 -4.52
CA ASP A 72 -5.03 -24.88 -5.06
C ASP A 72 -5.14 -23.49 -5.72
N LYS A 73 -5.22 -23.48 -7.05
CA LYS A 73 -5.27 -22.24 -7.84
C LYS A 73 -6.65 -21.58 -7.86
N ASP A 74 -7.71 -22.34 -7.61
CA ASP A 74 -9.05 -21.80 -7.53
C ASP A 74 -9.21 -21.03 -6.22
N ILE A 75 -8.72 -21.57 -5.10
CA ILE A 75 -8.64 -20.85 -3.82
C ILE A 75 -7.79 -19.58 -3.95
N VAL A 76 -6.64 -19.64 -4.62
CA VAL A 76 -5.79 -18.46 -4.85
C VAL A 76 -6.53 -17.37 -5.63
N LYS A 77 -7.26 -17.76 -6.67
CA LYS A 77 -8.06 -16.84 -7.47
C LYS A 77 -9.15 -16.18 -6.62
N GLU A 78 -9.90 -16.95 -5.84
CA GLU A 78 -10.94 -16.42 -4.95
C GLU A 78 -10.38 -15.44 -3.90
N ILE A 79 -9.23 -15.77 -3.29
CA ILE A 79 -8.56 -14.88 -2.33
C ILE A 79 -8.22 -13.54 -3.00
N MET A 80 -7.69 -13.58 -4.23
CA MET A 80 -7.30 -12.38 -4.95
C MET A 80 -8.50 -11.53 -5.36
N GLU A 81 -9.59 -12.16 -5.83
CA GLU A 81 -10.83 -11.46 -6.13
C GLU A 81 -11.40 -10.75 -4.89
N ASP A 82 -11.40 -11.41 -3.73
CA ASP A 82 -11.81 -10.78 -2.47
C ASP A 82 -10.91 -9.57 -2.10
N ILE A 83 -9.59 -9.69 -2.29
CA ILE A 83 -8.64 -8.60 -2.02
C ILE A 83 -8.84 -7.42 -2.98
N GLU A 84 -9.13 -7.69 -4.25
CA GLU A 84 -9.48 -6.66 -5.23
C GLU A 84 -10.78 -5.94 -4.85
N MET A 85 -11.76 -6.67 -4.33
CA MET A 85 -12.99 -6.07 -3.81
C MET A 85 -12.74 -5.17 -2.58
N LEU A 86 -11.82 -5.54 -1.70
CA LEU A 86 -11.43 -4.68 -0.57
C LEU A 86 -10.89 -3.32 -1.05
N GLN A 87 -10.12 -3.30 -2.14
CA GLN A 87 -9.54 -2.06 -2.68
C GLN A 87 -10.59 -1.07 -3.20
N LEU A 88 -11.77 -1.56 -3.59
CA LEU A 88 -12.86 -0.73 -4.09
C LEU A 88 -13.67 -0.06 -2.98
N CYS A 89 -13.37 -0.33 -1.70
CA CYS A 89 -14.04 0.32 -0.58
C CYS A 89 -13.78 1.83 -0.57
N ASN A 90 -14.83 2.63 -0.73
CA ASN A 90 -14.75 4.09 -0.76
C ASN A 90 -14.76 4.77 0.63
N ALA A 91 -14.89 4.00 1.70
CA ALA A 91 -14.92 4.50 3.06
C ALA A 91 -14.08 3.62 3.99
N THR A 92 -13.31 4.25 4.87
CA THR A 92 -12.46 3.55 5.85
C THR A 92 -13.24 2.60 6.74
N VAL A 93 -14.47 2.96 7.13
CA VAL A 93 -15.33 2.10 7.96
C VAL A 93 -15.74 0.82 7.20
N ILE A 94 -16.12 0.97 5.93
CA ILE A 94 -16.50 -0.15 5.07
C ILE A 94 -15.28 -1.06 4.84
N PHE A 95 -14.12 -0.48 4.52
CA PHE A 95 -12.87 -1.22 4.35
C PHE A 95 -12.50 -2.03 5.58
N LYS A 96 -12.61 -1.43 6.79
CA LYS A 96 -12.32 -2.12 8.06
C LYS A 96 -13.27 -3.29 8.31
N LEU A 97 -14.57 -3.09 8.09
CA LEU A 97 -15.57 -4.16 8.25
C LEU A 97 -15.36 -5.29 7.24
N ALA A 98 -15.19 -4.95 5.96
CA ALA A 98 -14.93 -5.92 4.90
C ALA A 98 -13.64 -6.70 5.15
N SER A 99 -12.57 -6.04 5.62
CA SER A 99 -11.32 -6.70 6.00
C SER A 99 -11.52 -7.69 7.15
N ALA A 100 -12.35 -7.36 8.15
CA ALA A 100 -12.66 -8.28 9.24
C ALA A 100 -13.42 -9.52 8.75
N VAL A 101 -14.37 -9.34 7.83
CA VAL A 101 -15.12 -10.43 7.19
C VAL A 101 -14.21 -11.31 6.34
N PHE A 102 -13.34 -10.71 5.52
CA PHE A 102 -12.32 -11.40 4.72
C PHE A 102 -11.45 -12.31 5.59
N ILE A 103 -10.89 -11.76 6.69
CA ILE A 103 -10.06 -12.55 7.61
C ILE A 103 -10.85 -13.70 8.23
N LYS A 104 -12.13 -13.47 8.58
CA LYS A 104 -13.00 -14.51 9.14
C LYS A 104 -13.25 -15.65 8.13
N LYS A 105 -13.61 -15.33 6.88
CA LYS A 105 -13.81 -16.29 5.78
C LYS A 105 -12.60 -17.23 5.66
N TRP A 106 -11.43 -16.66 5.43
CA TRP A 106 -10.22 -17.45 5.13
C TRP A 106 -9.59 -18.14 6.34
N LYS A 107 -9.84 -17.66 7.57
CA LYS A 107 -9.48 -18.42 8.79
C LYS A 107 -10.40 -19.62 9.04
N MET A 108 -11.68 -19.52 8.71
CA MET A 108 -12.64 -20.61 8.91
C MET A 108 -12.47 -21.71 7.87
N SER A 109 -12.23 -21.35 6.59
CA SER A 109 -11.96 -22.32 5.53
C SER A 109 -10.76 -23.23 5.84
N ASN A 110 -9.69 -22.67 6.42
CA ASN A 110 -8.52 -23.45 6.84
C ASN A 110 -8.82 -24.45 7.99
N LYS A 111 -9.84 -24.19 8.83
CA LYS A 111 -10.21 -25.13 9.90
C LYS A 111 -11.00 -26.33 9.37
N GLN A 112 -11.86 -26.11 8.37
CA GLN A 112 -12.62 -27.19 7.75
C GLN A 112 -11.72 -28.16 6.96
N ASN A 113 -10.71 -27.64 6.26
CA ASN A 113 -9.76 -28.48 5.51
C ASN A 113 -8.77 -29.27 6.40
N ASN A 114 -8.63 -28.93 7.69
CA ASN A 114 -7.77 -29.65 8.65
C ASN A 114 -8.54 -30.67 9.51
N LEU A 115 -9.85 -30.78 9.32
CA LEU A 115 -10.74 -31.71 10.04
C LEU A 115 -11.34 -32.79 9.11
N SER A 116 -11.01 -32.73 7.82
CA SER A 116 -11.32 -33.70 6.77
C SER A 116 -10.07 -34.50 6.41
#